data_AF-A0A969CX80-F1
#
_entry.id   AF-A0A969CX80-F1
#
_cell.length_a   1.000
_cell.length_b   1.000
_cell.length_c   1.000
_cell.angle_alpha   90.00
_cell.angle_beta   90.00
_cell.angle_gamma   90.00
#
_symmetry.space_group_name_H-M   'P 1'
#
loop_
_entity.id
_entity.type
_entity.pdbx_description
1 polymer ?
#
loop_
_entity_poly.entity_id
_entity_poly.type
_entity_poly.pdbx_seq_one_letter_code
_entity_poly.pdbx_strand_id
1 'polypeptide(L)'
;MSNSCFDAWLLLDCANNTKNLFVRDGAQISTTTSGPGDAGALTINASESVQLIGTSNSTLDNSQKRSVVSAATSGTGKGGTLTVDTKNLLVRDGAAISTSTTGAGDAGSLTVNASESVQLIGTSNNGQFLSVLRADTSSQGKGGTLTVDTTNLLVREGATISALTAGEGNAGNILLRVKDSIILTKDGGLFANTTEGSTGKGGDIFIYPQTLTISDGATISVNSQGRGTGGQIQLQADSLTLDNGTISAETASTDGGDITLDVQDLLLLRNGSQISTTAGTERAGGNGGNLEINTGSIVAIPQENSDITANAFTGDGGQILINTQSSPTI
;
A
#
# COMPACT_ATOMS: atom_id res chain seq x y z
N MET A 1 19.35 -13.35 25.36
CA MET A 1 19.84 -14.30 24.34
C MET A 1 19.02 -15.57 24.43
N SER A 2 18.02 -15.73 23.56
CA SER A 2 17.40 -17.02 23.23
C SER A 2 16.54 -16.80 21.97
N ASN A 3 17.16 -16.94 20.79
CA ASN A 3 16.41 -17.05 19.54
C ASN A 3 15.82 -18.47 19.50
N SER A 4 14.60 -18.64 19.97
CA SER A 4 13.87 -19.90 19.84
C SER A 4 13.08 -19.90 18.53
N CYS A 5 13.63 -20.55 17.50
CA CYS A 5 12.85 -21.05 16.38
C CYS A 5 12.10 -22.29 16.88
N PHE A 6 10.77 -22.20 17.09
CA PHE A 6 9.95 -23.30 17.59
C PHE A 6 8.96 -23.77 16.51
N ASP A 7 9.22 -24.98 16.01
CA ASP A 7 8.38 -26.00 15.37
C ASP A 7 7.12 -25.62 14.57
N ALA A 8 7.20 -25.85 13.25
CA ALA A 8 6.39 -26.86 12.56
C ALA A 8 7.00 -27.17 11.18
N TRP A 9 7.57 -28.37 11.02
CA TRP A 9 7.98 -28.97 9.73
C TRP A 9 8.69 -28.04 8.73
N LEU A 10 9.88 -27.52 9.07
CA LEU A 10 10.82 -27.03 8.07
C LEU A 10 12.24 -27.42 8.47
N LEU A 11 12.92 -28.17 7.60
CA LEU A 11 14.38 -28.23 7.57
C LEU A 11 14.87 -26.81 7.22
N LEU A 12 15.08 -25.99 8.24
CA LEU A 12 15.52 -24.60 8.12
C LEU A 12 17.06 -24.57 8.18
N ASP A 13 17.70 -24.80 7.04
CA ASP A 13 19.05 -24.26 6.84
C ASP A 13 18.86 -22.77 6.52
N CYS A 14 19.36 -21.90 7.41
CA CYS A 14 19.27 -20.43 7.36
C CYS A 14 20.02 -19.76 6.18
N ALA A 15 20.24 -20.46 5.07
CA ALA A 15 20.83 -19.93 3.85
C ALA A 15 20.52 -20.83 2.62
N ASN A 16 19.25 -21.05 2.25
CA ASN A 16 18.94 -21.93 1.11
C ASN A 16 18.02 -21.30 0.07
N ASN A 17 18.60 -21.09 -1.12
CA ASN A 17 17.95 -20.91 -2.40
C ASN A 17 16.93 -22.04 -2.60
N THR A 18 15.66 -21.83 -2.23
CA THR A 18 14.61 -22.82 -2.50
C THR A 18 14.06 -22.61 -3.90
N LYS A 19 13.42 -23.62 -4.49
CA LYS A 19 12.57 -23.38 -5.67
C LYS A 19 11.29 -22.69 -5.26
N ASN A 20 10.61 -23.26 -4.27
CA ASN A 20 9.33 -22.76 -3.79
C ASN A 20 9.36 -22.64 -2.27
N LEU A 21 8.86 -21.53 -1.73
CA LEU A 21 8.56 -21.36 -0.32
C LEU A 21 7.05 -21.32 -0.11
N PHE A 22 6.56 -22.12 0.83
CA PHE A 22 5.14 -22.12 1.23
C PHE A 22 5.04 -21.79 2.72
N VAL A 23 4.28 -20.74 3.05
CA VAL A 23 3.92 -20.36 4.42
C VAL A 23 2.40 -20.39 4.49
N ARG A 24 1.85 -21.42 5.10
CA ARG A 24 0.41 -21.71 5.05
C ARG A 24 -0.15 -22.02 6.42
N ASP A 25 -1.48 -21.95 6.53
CA ASP A 25 -2.22 -22.46 7.68
C ASP A 25 -1.71 -21.94 9.04
N GLY A 26 -1.43 -20.63 9.11
CA GLY A 26 -0.97 -19.96 10.33
C GLY A 26 0.53 -20.07 10.60
N ALA A 27 1.31 -20.66 9.69
CA ALA A 27 2.77 -20.72 9.78
C ALA A 27 3.41 -19.33 9.83
N GLN A 28 4.49 -19.18 10.60
CA GLN A 28 5.16 -17.90 10.80
C GLN A 28 6.67 -18.03 10.57
N ILE A 29 7.25 -17.10 9.80
CA ILE A 29 8.70 -16.91 9.67
C ILE A 29 8.99 -15.50 10.16
N SER A 30 9.74 -15.33 11.25
CA SER A 30 9.90 -13.99 11.81
C SER A 30 11.23 -13.70 12.51
N THR A 31 11.60 -12.41 12.46
CA THR A 31 12.64 -11.77 13.27
C THR A 31 11.99 -10.68 14.12
N THR A 32 11.66 -10.99 15.37
CA THR A 32 10.94 -10.05 16.26
C THR A 32 11.79 -9.55 17.42
N THR A 33 11.75 -8.24 17.66
CA THR A 33 12.33 -7.64 18.87
C THR A 33 11.24 -7.00 19.73
N SER A 34 11.23 -7.32 21.03
CA SER A 34 10.29 -6.76 22.01
C SER A 34 10.93 -5.75 22.97
N GLY A 35 12.26 -5.66 22.97
CA GLY A 35 13.04 -4.71 23.77
C GLY A 35 13.44 -3.45 23.00
N PRO A 36 14.38 -2.66 23.51
CA PRO A 36 14.81 -1.42 22.86
C PRO A 36 15.68 -1.61 21.60
N GLY A 37 16.02 -2.86 21.25
CA GLY A 37 16.79 -3.17 20.05
C GLY A 37 15.93 -3.14 18.79
N ASP A 38 16.59 -2.97 17.66
CA ASP A 38 15.95 -3.06 16.34
C ASP A 38 15.59 -4.51 16.00
N ALA A 39 14.58 -4.72 15.16
CA ALA A 39 14.26 -6.03 14.60
C ALA A 39 15.31 -6.44 13.54
N GLY A 40 15.58 -7.74 13.46
CA GLY A 40 16.61 -8.28 12.58
C GLY A 40 16.21 -8.28 11.11
N ALA A 41 17.21 -8.40 10.24
CA ALA A 41 17.00 -8.58 8.80
C ALA A 41 16.51 -10.00 8.47
N LEU A 42 15.59 -10.11 7.50
CA LEU A 42 15.08 -11.37 6.97
C LEU A 42 15.13 -11.35 5.43
N THR A 43 15.75 -12.36 4.84
CA THR A 43 15.81 -12.51 3.37
C THR A 43 15.21 -13.84 2.96
N ILE A 44 14.26 -13.80 2.05
CA ILE A 44 13.66 -14.96 1.40
C ILE A 44 14.14 -15.01 -0.04
N ASN A 45 14.83 -16.09 -0.41
CA ASN A 45 15.26 -16.36 -1.77
C ASN A 45 14.57 -17.63 -2.29
N ALA A 46 13.64 -17.48 -3.24
CA ALA A 46 12.98 -18.61 -3.90
C ALA A 46 13.04 -18.46 -5.42
N SER A 47 13.73 -19.35 -6.12
CA SER A 47 13.94 -19.24 -7.58
C SER A 47 12.69 -19.36 -8.44
N GLU A 48 11.55 -19.83 -7.91
CA GLU A 48 10.29 -19.96 -8.64
C GLU A 48 9.13 -19.23 -7.95
N SER A 49 8.80 -19.57 -6.70
CA SER A 49 7.67 -18.92 -6.02
C SER A 49 7.78 -18.80 -4.51
N VAL A 50 7.16 -17.75 -3.97
CA VAL A 50 6.86 -17.58 -2.55
C VAL A 50 5.36 -17.48 -2.41
N GLN A 51 4.76 -18.32 -1.57
CA GLN A 51 3.32 -18.35 -1.36
C GLN A 51 2.98 -18.28 0.13
N LEU A 52 2.33 -17.20 0.52
CA LEU A 52 1.75 -17.02 1.84
C LEU A 52 0.24 -17.15 1.74
N ILE A 53 -0.34 -18.17 2.38
CA ILE A 53 -1.77 -18.47 2.22
C ILE A 53 -2.42 -18.69 3.57
N GLY A 54 -3.53 -17.98 3.79
CA GLY A 54 -4.51 -18.36 4.79
C GLY A 54 -4.14 -18.02 6.23
N THR A 55 -4.89 -18.66 7.11
CA THR A 55 -4.82 -18.53 8.56
C THR A 55 -5.11 -19.89 9.18
N SER A 56 -4.56 -20.21 10.35
CA SER A 56 -5.03 -21.34 11.14
C SER A 56 -6.29 -20.93 11.92
N ASN A 57 -7.32 -21.75 11.88
CA ASN A 57 -8.45 -21.63 12.80
C ASN A 57 -8.20 -22.54 14.01
N SER A 58 -8.06 -21.97 15.20
CA SER A 58 -8.10 -22.73 16.45
C SER A 58 -9.55 -22.82 16.92
N THR A 59 -10.11 -24.03 16.88
CA THR A 59 -11.49 -24.28 17.37
C THR A 59 -11.60 -24.25 18.90
N LEU A 60 -10.48 -24.18 19.62
CA LEU A 60 -10.42 -24.26 21.09
C LEU A 60 -10.62 -22.91 21.77
N ASP A 61 -10.14 -21.83 21.17
CA ASP A 61 -10.18 -20.46 21.72
C ASP A 61 -10.76 -19.45 20.71
N ASN A 62 -11.26 -19.92 19.57
CA ASN A 62 -11.67 -19.10 18.43
C ASN A 62 -10.57 -18.12 17.98
N SER A 63 -9.30 -18.43 18.27
CA SER A 63 -8.18 -17.62 17.82
C SER A 63 -7.81 -18.00 16.39
N GLN A 64 -7.58 -16.97 15.59
CA GLN A 64 -7.12 -17.12 14.22
C GLN A 64 -5.67 -16.65 14.16
N LYS A 65 -4.76 -17.53 13.73
CA LYS A 65 -3.35 -17.15 13.51
C LYS A 65 -3.12 -16.98 12.03
N ARG A 66 -2.58 -15.83 11.65
CA ARG A 66 -2.26 -15.49 10.28
C ARG A 66 -0.99 -16.20 9.82
N SER A 67 -0.97 -16.67 8.57
CA SER A 67 0.28 -17.04 7.88
C SER A 67 1.10 -15.77 7.62
N VAL A 68 2.29 -15.67 8.21
CA VAL A 68 3.05 -14.41 8.20
C VAL A 68 4.55 -14.61 7.99
N VAL A 69 5.14 -13.72 7.19
CA VAL A 69 6.58 -13.48 7.19
C VAL A 69 6.80 -12.08 7.78
N SER A 70 7.58 -11.94 8.86
CA SER A 70 7.72 -10.64 9.51
C SER A 70 9.11 -10.31 10.04
N ALA A 71 9.49 -9.04 9.94
CA ALA A 71 10.62 -8.43 10.62
C ALA A 71 10.12 -7.27 11.48
N ALA A 72 9.23 -7.58 12.43
CA ALA A 72 8.45 -6.60 13.19
C ALA A 72 9.04 -6.34 14.58
N THR A 73 8.75 -5.17 15.15
CA THR A 73 9.14 -4.81 16.53
C THR A 73 7.92 -4.40 17.35
N SER A 74 7.92 -4.75 18.63
CA SER A 74 6.95 -4.22 19.60
C SER A 74 7.60 -3.32 20.65
N GLY A 75 8.91 -3.06 20.53
CA GLY A 75 9.69 -2.25 21.46
C GLY A 75 9.96 -0.84 20.94
N THR A 76 10.95 -0.16 21.53
CA THR A 76 11.33 1.21 21.13
C THR A 76 12.34 1.25 19.98
N GLY A 77 12.91 0.11 19.59
CA GLY A 77 13.76 -0.01 18.41
C GLY A 77 12.95 -0.05 17.11
N LYS A 78 13.63 0.07 15.98
CA LYS A 78 13.02 0.11 14.64
C LYS A 78 12.61 -1.27 14.14
N GLY A 79 11.63 -1.32 13.24
CA GLY A 79 11.30 -2.50 12.46
C GLY A 79 12.50 -2.93 11.59
N GLY A 80 12.55 -4.22 11.27
CA GLY A 80 13.67 -4.82 10.56
C GLY A 80 13.55 -4.65 9.05
N THR A 81 14.57 -5.11 8.33
CA THR A 81 14.52 -5.20 6.87
C THR A 81 14.00 -6.56 6.43
N LEU A 82 13.12 -6.59 5.43
CA LEU A 82 12.59 -7.82 4.86
C LEU A 82 12.73 -7.77 3.35
N THR A 83 13.48 -8.70 2.77
CA THR A 83 13.65 -8.83 1.32
C THR A 83 13.06 -10.16 0.85
N VAL A 84 12.24 -10.11 -0.21
CA VAL A 84 11.71 -11.30 -0.89
C VAL A 84 12.14 -11.28 -2.34
N ASP A 85 13.00 -12.23 -2.73
CA ASP A 85 13.48 -12.42 -4.08
C ASP A 85 12.84 -13.69 -4.67
N THR A 86 12.04 -13.53 -5.73
CA THR A 86 11.31 -14.62 -6.39
C THR A 86 10.99 -14.33 -7.86
N LYS A 87 10.41 -15.30 -8.57
CA LYS A 87 9.68 -14.99 -9.83
C LYS A 87 8.26 -14.58 -9.52
N ASN A 88 7.57 -15.38 -8.71
CA ASN A 88 6.18 -15.18 -8.37
C ASN A 88 5.99 -15.05 -6.86
N LEU A 89 5.31 -13.99 -6.41
CA LEU A 89 4.83 -13.83 -5.04
C LEU A 89 3.30 -13.89 -5.01
N LEU A 90 2.76 -14.78 -4.17
CA LEU A 90 1.34 -14.85 -3.86
C LEU A 90 1.11 -14.64 -2.36
N VAL A 91 0.29 -13.66 -2.00
CA VAL A 91 -0.20 -13.43 -0.64
C VAL A 91 -1.73 -13.48 -0.67
N ARG A 92 -2.33 -14.48 -0.02
CA ARG A 92 -3.77 -14.76 -0.16
C ARG A 92 -4.44 -15.17 1.14
N ASP A 93 -5.77 -15.04 1.18
CA ASP A 93 -6.66 -15.58 2.20
C ASP A 93 -6.33 -15.06 3.63
N GLY A 94 -5.91 -13.80 3.71
CA GLY A 94 -5.60 -13.11 4.96
C GLY A 94 -4.15 -13.21 5.44
N ALA A 95 -3.23 -13.70 4.62
CA ALA A 95 -1.80 -13.78 4.95
C ALA A 95 -1.09 -12.41 4.96
N ALA A 96 0.12 -12.30 5.53
CA ALA A 96 0.90 -11.04 5.56
C ALA A 96 2.40 -11.21 5.31
N ILE A 97 2.99 -10.19 4.68
CA ILE A 97 4.41 -9.87 4.82
C ILE A 97 4.52 -8.52 5.53
N SER A 98 5.27 -8.44 6.64
CA SER A 98 5.23 -7.25 7.49
C SER A 98 6.57 -6.85 8.10
N THR A 99 6.87 -5.56 8.05
CA THR A 99 7.98 -4.91 8.77
C THR A 99 7.48 -3.88 9.79
N SER A 100 6.21 -4.03 10.20
CA SER A 100 5.53 -3.07 11.06
C SER A 100 6.12 -2.95 12.46
N THR A 101 5.83 -1.82 13.09
CA THR A 101 6.11 -1.56 14.50
C THR A 101 4.80 -1.32 15.25
N THR A 102 4.66 -1.94 16.42
CA THR A 102 3.60 -1.59 17.38
C THR A 102 4.12 -0.79 18.57
N GLY A 103 5.44 -0.59 18.65
CA GLY A 103 6.09 0.21 19.69
C GLY A 103 6.50 1.59 19.19
N ALA A 104 7.30 2.32 19.97
CA ALA A 104 7.63 3.71 19.68
C ALA A 104 8.65 3.92 18.55
N GLY A 105 9.36 2.87 18.11
CA GLY A 105 10.31 2.96 17.02
C GLY A 105 9.63 3.01 15.65
N ASP A 106 10.37 3.44 14.62
CA ASP A 106 9.90 3.50 13.23
C ASP A 106 9.64 2.10 12.66
N ALA A 107 8.71 1.96 11.70
CA ALA A 107 8.54 0.73 10.96
C ALA A 107 9.72 0.49 9.99
N GLY A 108 9.97 -0.78 9.69
CA GLY A 108 11.12 -1.21 8.89
C GLY A 108 10.88 -1.15 7.38
N SER A 109 11.85 -1.64 6.61
CA SER A 109 11.81 -1.61 5.14
C SER A 109 11.46 -2.97 4.55
N LEU A 110 10.45 -3.01 3.67
CA LEU A 110 10.03 -4.18 2.92
C LEU A 110 10.39 -4.01 1.44
N THR A 111 11.17 -4.94 0.90
CA THR A 111 11.51 -5.00 -0.53
C THR A 111 11.03 -6.33 -1.12
N VAL A 112 10.23 -6.26 -2.17
CA VAL A 112 9.79 -7.43 -2.94
C VAL A 112 10.33 -7.30 -4.35
N ASN A 113 11.22 -8.21 -4.74
CA ASN A 113 11.71 -8.36 -6.10
C ASN A 113 11.10 -9.64 -6.69
N ALA A 114 10.09 -9.50 -7.54
CA ALA A 114 9.42 -10.61 -8.20
C ALA A 114 9.56 -10.48 -9.72
N SER A 115 10.41 -11.27 -10.36
CA SER A 115 10.69 -11.08 -11.79
C SER A 115 9.49 -11.28 -12.74
N GLU A 116 8.42 -11.94 -12.30
CA GLU A 116 7.22 -12.19 -13.10
C GLU A 116 5.96 -11.54 -12.51
N SER A 117 5.58 -11.86 -11.27
CA SER A 117 4.32 -11.36 -10.72
C SER A 117 4.29 -11.22 -9.20
N VAL A 118 3.51 -10.25 -8.73
CA VAL A 118 3.06 -10.12 -7.35
C VAL A 118 1.54 -10.12 -7.32
N GLN A 119 0.94 -10.97 -6.50
CA GLN A 119 -0.51 -11.09 -6.35
C GLN A 119 -0.90 -11.04 -4.89
N LEU A 120 -1.75 -10.07 -4.55
CA LEU A 120 -2.40 -9.94 -3.24
C LEU A 120 -3.90 -10.14 -3.44
N ILE A 121 -4.47 -11.16 -2.79
CA ILE A 121 -5.85 -11.57 -3.06
C ILE A 121 -6.59 -11.85 -1.75
N GLY A 122 -7.76 -11.25 -1.60
CA GLY A 122 -8.74 -11.66 -0.61
C GLY A 122 -8.45 -11.23 0.83
N THR A 123 -9.32 -11.73 1.71
CA THR A 123 -9.22 -11.64 3.16
C THR A 123 -9.36 -13.04 3.76
N SER A 124 -9.17 -13.20 5.06
CA SER A 124 -9.46 -14.45 5.76
C SER A 124 -10.95 -14.79 5.70
N ASN A 125 -11.31 -16.05 5.93
CA ASN A 125 -12.70 -16.53 5.82
C ASN A 125 -13.74 -15.75 6.63
N ASN A 126 -13.35 -15.11 7.73
CA ASN A 126 -14.19 -14.28 8.60
C ASN A 126 -14.08 -12.77 8.31
N GLY A 127 -13.32 -12.37 7.29
CA GLY A 127 -13.03 -10.97 6.95
C GLY A 127 -12.11 -10.23 7.93
N GLN A 128 -11.62 -10.89 8.99
CA GLN A 128 -10.82 -10.25 10.04
C GLN A 128 -9.44 -9.79 9.54
N PHE A 129 -8.85 -10.55 8.62
CA PHE A 129 -7.49 -10.34 8.17
C PHE A 129 -7.45 -10.09 6.66
N LEU A 130 -7.01 -8.90 6.27
CA LEU A 130 -6.71 -8.60 4.86
C LEU A 130 -5.42 -9.31 4.43
N SER A 131 -5.34 -9.80 3.19
CA SER A 131 -4.05 -10.17 2.59
C SER A 131 -3.21 -8.90 2.37
N VAL A 132 -1.98 -8.84 2.90
CA VAL A 132 -1.27 -7.55 2.98
C VAL A 132 0.26 -7.63 2.84
N LEU A 133 0.83 -6.65 2.15
CA LEU A 133 2.23 -6.23 2.30
C LEU A 133 2.26 -4.96 3.15
N ARG A 134 2.96 -4.97 4.30
CA ARG A 134 2.75 -3.95 5.34
C ARG A 134 4.04 -3.40 5.94
N ALA A 135 4.14 -2.08 6.00
CA ALA A 135 5.17 -1.33 6.72
C ALA A 135 4.56 -0.27 7.68
N ASP A 136 3.43 -0.60 8.30
CA ASP A 136 2.67 0.33 9.15
C ASP A 136 3.33 0.58 10.53
N THR A 137 2.99 1.71 11.15
CA THR A 137 3.25 2.05 12.56
C THR A 137 1.96 2.37 13.31
N SER A 138 1.83 1.91 14.55
CA SER A 138 0.67 2.20 15.41
C SER A 138 0.97 3.12 16.58
N SER A 139 2.16 3.75 16.63
CA SER A 139 2.60 4.60 17.75
C SER A 139 3.38 5.82 17.25
N GLN A 140 4.30 6.36 18.06
CA GLN A 140 5.06 7.59 17.78
C GLN A 140 6.03 7.47 16.59
N GLY A 141 6.47 6.28 16.23
CA GLY A 141 7.40 6.05 15.11
C GLY A 141 6.76 6.37 13.75
N LYS A 142 7.59 6.54 12.72
CA LYS A 142 7.15 6.75 11.34
C LYS A 142 6.79 5.43 10.65
N GLY A 143 5.92 5.50 9.64
CA GLY A 143 5.68 4.39 8.72
C GLY A 143 6.95 4.06 7.93
N GLY A 144 7.05 2.81 7.49
CA GLY A 144 8.25 2.28 6.86
C GLY A 144 8.28 2.51 5.36
N THR A 145 9.30 1.96 4.69
CA THR A 145 9.40 2.01 3.22
C THR A 145 9.01 0.66 2.65
N LEU A 146 8.18 0.67 1.61
CA LEU A 146 7.77 -0.53 0.89
C LEU A 146 8.12 -0.35 -0.58
N THR A 147 8.94 -1.25 -1.13
CA THR A 147 9.29 -1.28 -2.54
C THR A 147 8.85 -2.60 -3.17
N VAL A 148 8.16 -2.51 -4.31
CA VAL A 148 7.81 -3.67 -5.13
C VAL A 148 8.37 -3.47 -6.54
N ASP A 149 9.22 -4.39 -6.95
CA ASP A 149 9.77 -4.53 -8.29
C ASP A 149 9.18 -5.78 -8.94
N THR A 150 8.37 -5.62 -9.99
CA THR A 150 7.74 -6.76 -10.66
C THR A 150 7.39 -6.49 -12.12
N THR A 151 7.09 -7.54 -12.89
CA THR A 151 6.51 -7.37 -14.24
C THR A 151 5.02 -7.04 -14.15
N ASN A 152 4.26 -7.77 -13.34
CA ASN A 152 2.82 -7.53 -13.13
C ASN A 152 2.47 -7.49 -11.64
N LEU A 153 1.51 -6.63 -11.27
CA LEU A 153 0.96 -6.54 -9.93
C LEU A 153 -0.57 -6.61 -9.95
N LEU A 154 -1.13 -7.50 -9.15
CA LEU A 154 -2.57 -7.63 -8.92
C LEU A 154 -2.87 -7.47 -7.44
N VAL A 155 -3.77 -6.54 -7.09
CA VAL A 155 -4.28 -6.36 -5.73
C VAL A 155 -5.80 -6.36 -5.79
N ARG A 156 -6.44 -7.35 -5.16
CA ARG A 156 -7.89 -7.50 -5.28
C ARG A 156 -8.59 -8.14 -4.09
N GLU A 157 -9.92 -8.01 -4.08
CA GLU A 157 -10.82 -8.64 -3.11
C GLU A 157 -10.50 -8.19 -1.67
N GLY A 158 -10.31 -6.89 -1.48
CA GLY A 158 -9.99 -6.27 -0.18
C GLY A 158 -8.53 -6.40 0.27
N ALA A 159 -7.64 -6.97 -0.54
CA ALA A 159 -6.22 -7.05 -0.23
C ALA A 159 -5.52 -5.70 -0.37
N THR A 160 -4.42 -5.47 0.36
CA THR A 160 -3.79 -4.14 0.43
C THR A 160 -2.27 -4.13 0.46
N ILE A 161 -1.67 -3.04 -0.01
CA ILE A 161 -0.27 -2.67 0.23
C ILE A 161 -0.27 -1.41 1.07
N SER A 162 0.38 -1.40 2.23
CA SER A 162 0.24 -0.29 3.18
C SER A 162 1.51 0.11 3.91
N ALA A 163 1.63 1.41 4.18
CA ALA A 163 2.66 2.05 4.99
C ALA A 163 2.03 3.14 5.89
N LEU A 164 1.02 2.76 6.67
CA LEU A 164 0.19 3.68 7.46
C LEU A 164 0.90 4.21 8.71
N THR A 165 0.38 5.32 9.25
CA THR A 165 0.66 5.76 10.64
C THR A 165 -0.62 6.01 11.42
N ALA A 166 -0.64 5.61 12.69
CA ALA A 166 -1.70 5.97 13.64
C ALA A 166 -1.26 6.97 14.72
N GLY A 167 0.03 7.33 14.78
CA GLY A 167 0.56 8.21 15.82
C GLY A 167 1.15 9.51 15.28
N GLU A 168 2.17 10.00 15.97
CA GLU A 168 2.77 11.32 15.71
C GLU A 168 3.78 11.30 14.54
N GLY A 169 4.36 10.13 14.25
CA GLY A 169 5.23 9.95 13.09
C GLY A 169 4.44 9.99 11.78
N ASN A 170 5.05 10.50 10.72
CA ASN A 170 4.45 10.49 9.37
C ASN A 170 4.22 9.06 8.88
N ALA A 171 3.24 8.88 8.00
CA ALA A 171 3.09 7.65 7.24
C ALA A 171 4.31 7.43 6.33
N GLY A 172 4.48 6.17 5.92
CA GLY A 172 5.63 5.69 5.17
C GLY A 172 5.43 5.80 3.67
N ASN A 173 6.44 5.37 2.91
CA ASN A 173 6.46 5.53 1.46
C ASN A 173 6.30 4.20 0.74
N ILE A 174 5.51 4.19 -0.33
CA ILE A 174 5.30 3.04 -1.21
C ILE A 174 5.88 3.37 -2.59
N LEU A 175 6.79 2.52 -3.08
CA LEU A 175 7.37 2.61 -4.42
C LEU A 175 7.03 1.34 -5.21
N LEU A 176 6.27 1.49 -6.29
CA LEU A 176 5.91 0.40 -7.19
C LEU A 176 6.57 0.63 -8.55
N ARG A 177 7.60 -0.17 -8.83
CA ARG A 177 8.26 -0.23 -10.14
C ARG A 177 7.74 -1.48 -10.84
N VAL A 178 6.76 -1.30 -11.73
CA VAL A 178 6.04 -2.41 -12.37
C VAL A 178 6.23 -2.31 -13.86
N LYS A 179 6.75 -3.36 -14.51
CA LYS A 179 7.14 -3.25 -15.92
C LYS A 179 5.94 -3.08 -16.85
N ASP A 180 4.88 -3.87 -16.64
CA ASP A 180 3.77 -3.98 -17.59
C ASP A 180 2.48 -3.41 -16.98
N SER A 181 1.87 -4.10 -16.02
CA SER A 181 0.53 -3.74 -15.55
C SER A 181 0.35 -3.79 -14.03
N ILE A 182 -0.41 -2.81 -13.53
CA ILE A 182 -1.00 -2.82 -12.19
C ILE A 182 -2.51 -2.88 -12.32
N ILE A 183 -3.14 -3.85 -11.65
CA ILE A 183 -4.59 -3.98 -11.56
C ILE A 183 -4.99 -3.93 -10.08
N LEU A 184 -5.72 -2.88 -9.72
CA LEU A 184 -6.42 -2.76 -8.43
C LEU A 184 -7.92 -2.94 -8.70
N THR A 185 -8.55 -3.92 -8.06
CA THR A 185 -9.97 -4.23 -8.32
C THR A 185 -10.65 -4.85 -7.11
N LYS A 186 -11.98 -4.71 -6.98
CA LYS A 186 -12.79 -5.30 -5.90
C LYS A 186 -12.26 -4.92 -4.53
N ASP A 187 -12.27 -3.62 -4.24
CA ASP A 187 -11.78 -3.04 -2.98
C ASP A 187 -10.30 -3.30 -2.66
N GLY A 188 -9.49 -3.70 -3.65
CA GLY A 188 -8.04 -3.74 -3.51
C GLY A 188 -7.43 -2.33 -3.44
N GLY A 189 -6.32 -2.15 -2.73
CA GLY A 189 -5.77 -0.79 -2.64
C GLY A 189 -4.34 -0.61 -2.13
N LEU A 190 -3.86 0.62 -2.30
CA LEU A 190 -2.56 1.12 -1.86
C LEU A 190 -2.77 2.26 -0.86
N PHE A 191 -2.12 2.19 0.30
CA PHE A 191 -2.41 3.14 1.38
C PHE A 191 -1.16 3.62 2.12
N ALA A 192 -0.91 4.92 2.08
CA ALA A 192 0.07 5.62 2.92
C ALA A 192 -0.63 6.70 3.77
N ASN A 193 -1.76 6.34 4.37
CA ASN A 193 -2.64 7.25 5.10
C ASN A 193 -2.17 7.48 6.54
N THR A 194 -2.66 8.57 7.12
CA THR A 194 -2.78 8.70 8.58
C THR A 194 -4.20 8.37 9.05
N THR A 195 -4.32 7.78 10.23
CA THR A 195 -5.63 7.46 10.82
C THR A 195 -6.21 8.63 11.62
N GLU A 196 -7.49 8.52 11.99
CA GLU A 196 -8.13 9.46 12.92
C GLU A 196 -7.29 9.65 14.19
N GLY A 197 -7.15 10.90 14.62
CA GLY A 197 -6.36 11.28 15.80
C GLY A 197 -4.83 11.39 15.59
N SER A 198 -4.31 10.95 14.45
CA SER A 198 -2.89 11.12 14.09
C SER A 198 -2.51 12.61 13.98
N THR A 199 -1.27 12.96 14.31
CA THR A 199 -0.68 14.28 14.03
C THR A 199 0.43 14.23 12.99
N GLY A 200 0.79 13.03 12.54
CA GLY A 200 1.73 12.80 11.44
C GLY A 200 1.14 13.20 10.09
N LYS A 201 2.00 13.46 9.12
CA LYS A 201 1.61 13.69 7.73
C LYS A 201 1.31 12.38 7.00
N GLY A 202 0.48 12.44 5.96
CA GLY A 202 0.35 11.37 4.97
C GLY A 202 1.71 11.05 4.34
N GLY A 203 1.89 9.80 3.92
CA GLY A 203 3.09 9.33 3.25
C GLY A 203 2.96 9.40 1.74
N ASP A 204 3.99 8.99 1.02
CA ASP A 204 4.04 9.16 -0.43
C ASP A 204 3.88 7.83 -1.17
N ILE A 205 3.18 7.86 -2.32
CA ILE A 205 3.02 6.71 -3.21
C ILE A 205 3.55 7.07 -4.60
N PHE A 206 4.54 6.32 -5.06
CA PHE A 206 5.19 6.46 -6.37
C PHE A 206 4.92 5.21 -7.20
N ILE A 207 4.38 5.37 -8.41
CA ILE A 207 3.90 4.27 -9.23
C ILE A 207 4.35 4.45 -10.68
N TYR A 208 5.01 3.44 -11.24
CA TYR A 208 5.59 3.48 -12.59
C TYR A 208 5.24 2.24 -13.44
N PRO A 209 3.97 2.01 -13.84
CA PRO A 209 3.56 0.95 -14.76
C PRO A 209 3.43 1.42 -16.22
N GLN A 210 3.37 0.52 -17.20
CA GLN A 210 2.84 0.92 -18.52
C GLN A 210 1.33 1.16 -18.44
N THR A 211 0.61 0.27 -17.75
CA THR A 211 -0.85 0.37 -17.61
C THR A 211 -1.28 0.27 -16.14
N LEU A 212 -2.15 1.19 -15.72
CA LEU A 212 -2.79 1.14 -14.41
C LEU A 212 -4.31 1.11 -14.57
N THR A 213 -4.94 0.08 -14.01
CA THR A 213 -6.40 -0.01 -13.88
C THR A 213 -6.79 0.01 -12.40
N ILE A 214 -7.70 0.91 -12.04
CA ILE A 214 -8.31 1.01 -10.72
C ILE A 214 -9.82 0.84 -10.91
N SER A 215 -10.40 -0.22 -10.37
CA SER A 215 -11.79 -0.56 -10.64
C SER A 215 -12.54 -1.12 -9.44
N ASP A 216 -13.87 -1.19 -9.53
CA ASP A 216 -14.72 -1.92 -8.57
C ASP A 216 -14.42 -1.54 -7.10
N GLY A 217 -14.42 -0.24 -6.79
CA GLY A 217 -14.17 0.30 -5.43
C GLY A 217 -12.70 0.35 -5.01
N ALA A 218 -11.77 -0.07 -5.88
CA ALA A 218 -10.34 -0.03 -5.59
C ALA A 218 -9.83 1.40 -5.38
N THR A 219 -8.83 1.55 -4.50
CA THR A 219 -8.38 2.86 -4.01
C THR A 219 -6.85 2.96 -3.92
N ILE A 220 -6.32 4.12 -4.33
CA ILE A 220 -4.96 4.58 -3.99
C ILE A 220 -5.11 5.82 -3.12
N SER A 221 -4.50 5.83 -1.94
CA SER A 221 -4.72 6.91 -0.98
C SER A 221 -3.50 7.27 -0.15
N VAL A 222 -3.33 8.58 0.07
CA VAL A 222 -2.35 9.21 0.96
C VAL A 222 -3.02 10.18 1.94
N ASN A 223 -4.25 9.86 2.32
CA ASN A 223 -5.13 10.76 3.07
C ASN A 223 -4.60 11.03 4.48
N SER A 224 -4.88 12.23 4.98
CA SER A 224 -4.70 12.55 6.40
C SER A 224 -6.04 12.65 7.11
N GLN A 225 -6.39 11.61 7.87
CA GLN A 225 -7.64 11.59 8.67
C GLN A 225 -7.46 12.24 10.04
N GLY A 226 -6.22 12.58 10.40
CA GLY A 226 -5.87 13.30 11.61
C GLY A 226 -5.69 14.79 11.38
N ARG A 227 -4.70 15.36 12.05
CA ARG A 227 -4.34 16.79 12.01
C ARG A 227 -3.05 17.07 11.23
N GLY A 228 -2.44 16.09 10.57
CA GLY A 228 -1.31 16.32 9.67
C GLY A 228 -1.79 16.68 8.26
N THR A 229 -0.88 17.11 7.39
CA THR A 229 -1.18 17.37 5.96
C THR A 229 -1.29 16.06 5.18
N GLY A 230 -1.90 16.11 4.00
CA GLY A 230 -1.93 14.98 3.06
C GLY A 230 -0.54 14.64 2.53
N GLY A 231 -0.38 13.44 1.99
CA GLY A 231 0.84 13.00 1.32
C GLY A 231 0.83 13.28 -0.18
N GLN A 232 1.78 12.71 -0.91
CA GLN A 232 1.89 12.83 -2.36
C GLN A 232 1.57 11.52 -3.09
N ILE A 233 0.82 11.61 -4.19
CA ILE A 233 0.74 10.54 -5.19
C ILE A 233 1.41 11.00 -6.47
N GLN A 234 2.42 10.27 -6.92
CA GLN A 234 3.03 10.45 -8.23
C GLN A 234 2.85 9.19 -9.07
N LEU A 235 2.18 9.32 -10.20
CA LEU A 235 1.95 8.26 -11.16
C LEU A 235 2.55 8.63 -12.51
N GLN A 236 3.37 7.76 -13.07
CA GLN A 236 3.80 7.84 -14.46
C GLN A 236 3.40 6.55 -15.18
N ALA A 237 2.56 6.64 -16.21
CA ALA A 237 2.10 5.49 -16.97
C ALA A 237 1.83 5.82 -18.44
N ASP A 238 1.71 4.80 -19.30
CA ASP A 238 1.24 5.00 -20.67
C ASP A 238 -0.28 5.23 -20.67
N SER A 239 -1.01 4.44 -19.86
CA SER A 239 -2.47 4.59 -19.70
C SER A 239 -2.93 4.40 -18.27
N LEU A 240 -3.93 5.18 -17.89
CA LEU A 240 -4.62 5.11 -16.61
C LEU A 240 -6.13 4.98 -16.85
N THR A 241 -6.73 3.92 -16.32
CA THR A 241 -8.19 3.74 -16.31
C THR A 241 -8.70 3.70 -14.88
N LEU A 242 -9.64 4.58 -14.54
CA LEU A 242 -10.48 4.46 -13.36
C LEU A 242 -11.89 4.07 -13.80
N ASP A 243 -12.42 2.99 -13.23
CA ASP A 243 -13.78 2.50 -13.48
C ASP A 243 -14.45 2.14 -12.14
N ASN A 244 -15.18 3.10 -11.56
CA ASN A 244 -15.56 3.06 -10.14
C ASN A 244 -14.30 2.94 -9.23
N GLY A 245 -13.24 3.66 -9.57
CA GLY A 245 -11.97 3.68 -8.84
C GLY A 245 -11.67 5.05 -8.21
N THR A 246 -10.81 5.06 -7.20
CA THR A 246 -10.47 6.29 -6.44
C THR A 246 -8.95 6.50 -6.33
N ILE A 247 -8.50 7.73 -6.59
CA ILE A 247 -7.16 8.24 -6.22
C ILE A 247 -7.38 9.45 -5.29
N SER A 248 -6.91 9.37 -4.04
CA SER A 248 -7.25 10.36 -3.01
C SER A 248 -6.02 10.82 -2.22
N ALA A 249 -5.92 12.13 -2.01
CA ALA A 249 -4.96 12.79 -1.13
C ALA A 249 -5.70 13.77 -0.21
N GLU A 250 -6.87 13.37 0.29
CA GLU A 250 -7.76 14.21 1.08
C GLU A 250 -7.27 14.40 2.52
N THR A 251 -7.71 15.50 3.15
CA THR A 251 -7.40 15.79 4.56
C THR A 251 -8.61 16.20 5.38
N ALA A 252 -8.60 15.88 6.68
CA ALA A 252 -9.71 16.19 7.57
C ALA A 252 -9.70 17.62 8.15
N SER A 253 -8.53 18.25 8.34
CA SER A 253 -8.43 19.54 9.05
C SER A 253 -7.24 20.45 8.70
N THR A 254 -6.56 20.20 7.57
CA THR A 254 -5.27 20.81 7.20
C THR A 254 -5.15 20.98 5.69
N ASP A 255 -3.98 21.37 5.19
CA ASP A 255 -3.71 21.41 3.76
C ASP A 255 -3.82 20.02 3.12
N GLY A 256 -4.55 19.95 2.00
CA GLY A 256 -4.69 18.78 1.15
C GLY A 256 -3.35 18.25 0.67
N GLY A 257 -3.30 16.96 0.32
CA GLY A 257 -2.14 16.38 -0.34
C GLY A 257 -2.09 16.70 -1.84
N ASP A 258 -0.98 16.35 -2.49
CA ASP A 258 -0.77 16.64 -3.91
C ASP A 258 -0.85 15.36 -4.75
N ILE A 259 -1.44 15.47 -5.94
CA ILE A 259 -1.52 14.38 -6.91
C ILE A 259 -0.92 14.84 -8.24
N THR A 260 0.07 14.12 -8.74
CA THR A 260 0.65 14.32 -10.08
C THR A 260 0.47 13.06 -10.91
N LEU A 261 -0.23 13.21 -12.05
CA LEU A 261 -0.50 12.13 -13.00
C LEU A 261 0.16 12.45 -14.34
N ASP A 262 1.24 11.76 -14.67
CA ASP A 262 1.92 11.82 -15.96
C ASP A 262 1.52 10.60 -16.80
N VAL A 263 0.49 10.74 -17.63
CA VAL A 263 -0.12 9.64 -18.40
C VAL A 263 0.11 9.85 -19.89
N GLN A 264 0.94 9.03 -20.54
CA GLN A 264 1.37 9.33 -21.91
C GLN A 264 0.21 9.42 -22.91
N ASP A 265 -0.69 8.44 -22.91
CA ASP A 265 -1.66 8.25 -23.98
C ASP A 265 -3.09 8.62 -23.55
N LEU A 266 -3.61 7.96 -22.50
CA LEU A 266 -5.02 8.08 -22.13
C LEU A 266 -5.25 7.99 -20.62
N LEU A 267 -5.91 9.02 -20.07
CA LEU A 267 -6.63 8.96 -18.81
C LEU A 267 -8.13 8.75 -19.08
N LEU A 268 -8.66 7.58 -18.70
CA LEU A 268 -10.07 7.23 -18.84
C LEU A 268 -10.75 7.20 -17.47
N LEU A 269 -11.83 7.96 -17.32
CA LEU A 269 -12.64 8.05 -16.11
C LEU A 269 -14.05 7.54 -16.37
N ARG A 270 -14.46 6.51 -15.61
CA ARG A 270 -15.75 5.82 -15.77
C ARG A 270 -16.46 5.53 -14.46
N ASN A 271 -17.77 5.35 -14.56
CA ASN A 271 -18.65 4.81 -13.52
C ASN A 271 -18.42 5.35 -12.09
N GLY A 272 -18.44 6.66 -11.90
CA GLY A 272 -18.31 7.28 -10.57
C GLY A 272 -16.87 7.42 -10.09
N SER A 273 -15.89 7.38 -10.98
CA SER A 273 -14.48 7.46 -10.61
C SER A 273 -14.11 8.82 -10.01
N GLN A 274 -13.18 8.81 -9.06
CA GLN A 274 -12.80 10.01 -8.32
C GLN A 274 -11.28 10.21 -8.27
N ILE A 275 -10.85 11.45 -8.51
CA ILE A 275 -9.51 11.93 -8.18
C ILE A 275 -9.69 13.15 -7.28
N SER A 276 -9.21 13.10 -6.04
CA SER A 276 -9.46 14.17 -5.07
C SER A 276 -8.26 14.57 -4.22
N THR A 277 -8.06 15.87 -4.08
CA THR A 277 -7.16 16.52 -3.11
C THR A 277 -7.94 17.41 -2.14
N THR A 278 -9.22 17.09 -1.90
CA THR A 278 -10.11 17.92 -1.09
C THR A 278 -9.67 17.97 0.38
N ALA A 279 -9.76 19.15 0.97
CA ALA A 279 -9.35 19.39 2.34
C ALA A 279 -10.48 19.87 3.24
N GLY A 280 -10.43 19.45 4.50
CA GLY A 280 -11.32 19.89 5.56
C GLY A 280 -12.64 19.12 5.63
N THR A 281 -13.37 19.38 6.70
CA THR A 281 -14.69 18.87 7.03
C THR A 281 -15.55 20.02 7.58
N GLU A 282 -16.85 19.74 7.81
CA GLU A 282 -17.75 20.72 8.43
C GLU A 282 -17.27 21.27 9.77
N ARG A 283 -16.50 20.47 10.52
CA ARG A 283 -16.03 20.81 11.86
C ARG A 283 -14.59 21.29 11.89
N ALA A 284 -13.86 21.18 10.79
CA ALA A 284 -12.44 21.51 10.74
C ALA A 284 -12.03 21.95 9.33
N GLY A 285 -11.54 23.18 9.19
CA GLY A 285 -11.13 23.74 7.90
C GLY A 285 -9.89 23.11 7.28
N GLY A 286 -9.48 23.58 6.11
CA GLY A 286 -8.26 23.14 5.42
C GLY A 286 -8.18 23.74 4.02
N ASN A 287 -6.97 23.98 3.51
CA ASN A 287 -6.81 24.45 2.13
C ASN A 287 -6.72 23.24 1.20
N GLY A 288 -7.40 23.27 0.05
CA GLY A 288 -7.36 22.18 -0.93
C GLY A 288 -5.94 21.95 -1.44
N GLY A 289 -5.58 20.69 -1.67
CA GLY A 289 -4.28 20.32 -2.23
C GLY A 289 -4.25 20.43 -3.76
N ASN A 290 -3.09 20.30 -4.39
CA ASN A 290 -2.96 20.53 -5.83
C ASN A 290 -3.01 19.24 -6.63
N LEU A 291 -3.56 19.35 -7.84
CA LEU A 291 -3.71 18.25 -8.77
C LEU A 291 -3.15 18.66 -10.12
N GLU A 292 -2.10 17.98 -10.57
CA GLU A 292 -1.51 18.14 -11.89
C GLU A 292 -1.74 16.87 -12.74
N ILE A 293 -2.33 17.04 -13.92
CA ILE A 293 -2.52 15.96 -14.91
C ILE A 293 -1.83 16.38 -16.20
N ASN A 294 -0.80 15.64 -16.57
CA ASN A 294 -0.19 15.71 -17.89
C ASN A 294 -0.62 14.47 -18.67
N THR A 295 -1.43 14.64 -19.72
CA THR A 295 -1.90 13.48 -20.51
C THR A 295 -2.00 13.71 -22.00
N GLY A 296 -1.85 12.66 -22.81
CA GLY A 296 -2.16 12.72 -24.24
C GLY A 296 -3.65 13.00 -24.49
N SER A 297 -4.53 12.35 -23.72
CA SER A 297 -5.97 12.56 -23.79
C SER A 297 -6.64 12.23 -22.47
N ILE A 298 -7.66 13.00 -22.10
CA ILE A 298 -8.53 12.73 -20.97
C ILE A 298 -9.95 12.47 -21.48
N VAL A 299 -10.55 11.36 -21.07
CA VAL A 299 -11.90 10.96 -21.46
C VAL A 299 -12.71 10.70 -20.20
N ALA A 300 -13.75 11.49 -19.99
CA ALA A 300 -14.80 11.24 -19.00
C ALA A 300 -16.12 10.99 -19.74
N ILE A 301 -16.81 9.90 -19.41
CA ILE A 301 -18.03 9.51 -20.13
C ILE A 301 -19.24 10.28 -19.57
N PRO A 302 -20.06 10.93 -20.43
CA PRO A 302 -21.29 11.59 -19.98
C PRO A 302 -22.21 10.61 -19.23
N GLN A 303 -22.88 11.09 -18.18
CA GLN A 303 -23.78 10.31 -17.31
C GLN A 303 -23.09 9.25 -16.44
N GLU A 304 -21.77 9.10 -16.51
CA GLU A 304 -21.01 8.20 -15.61
C GLU A 304 -20.45 8.94 -14.36
N ASN A 305 -20.79 10.23 -14.15
CA ASN A 305 -20.48 11.03 -12.95
C ASN A 305 -19.07 10.83 -12.34
N SER A 306 -18.02 10.97 -13.17
CA SER A 306 -16.65 10.92 -12.67
C SER A 306 -16.14 12.32 -12.36
N ASP A 307 -15.44 12.47 -11.23
CA ASP A 307 -15.11 13.75 -10.62
C ASP A 307 -13.60 13.93 -10.39
N ILE A 308 -13.11 15.13 -10.67
CA ILE A 308 -11.75 15.59 -10.34
C ILE A 308 -11.91 16.82 -9.43
N THR A 309 -11.42 16.74 -8.20
CA THR A 309 -11.73 17.76 -7.17
C THR A 309 -10.50 18.17 -6.37
N ALA A 310 -10.41 19.46 -6.06
CA ALA A 310 -9.38 20.05 -5.22
C ALA A 310 -10.02 21.07 -4.27
N ASN A 311 -11.12 20.68 -3.62
CA ASN A 311 -11.93 21.62 -2.85
C ASN A 311 -11.35 21.88 -1.45
N ALA A 312 -11.88 22.89 -0.79
CA ALA A 312 -11.72 23.12 0.63
C ALA A 312 -13.10 23.22 1.27
N PHE A 313 -13.34 22.57 2.41
CA PHE A 313 -14.59 22.75 3.15
C PHE A 313 -14.67 24.20 3.68
N THR A 314 -13.60 24.66 4.34
CA THR A 314 -13.35 26.09 4.61
C THR A 314 -11.88 26.39 4.38
N GLY A 315 -11.55 27.50 3.73
CA GLY A 315 -10.18 27.84 3.35
C GLY A 315 -10.13 28.15 1.85
N ASP A 316 -8.92 28.15 1.29
CA ASP A 316 -8.74 28.31 -0.15
C ASP A 316 -8.82 26.93 -0.83
N GLY A 317 -9.54 26.85 -1.96
CA GLY A 317 -9.48 25.66 -2.82
C GLY A 317 -8.08 25.47 -3.41
N GLY A 318 -7.76 24.23 -3.78
CA GLY A 318 -6.51 23.88 -4.43
C GLY A 318 -6.52 24.17 -5.94
N GLN A 319 -5.35 24.03 -6.57
CA GLN A 319 -5.20 24.20 -8.00
C GLN A 319 -5.39 22.86 -8.74
N ILE A 320 -6.17 22.86 -9.81
CA ILE A 320 -6.21 21.76 -10.80
C ILE A 320 -5.58 22.28 -12.11
N LEU A 321 -4.46 21.67 -12.50
CA LEU A 321 -3.78 21.92 -13.77
C LEU A 321 -3.90 20.68 -14.66
N ILE A 322 -4.54 20.82 -15.82
CA ILE A 322 -4.65 19.74 -16.81
C ILE A 322 -3.97 20.18 -18.10
N ASN A 323 -2.85 19.56 -18.41
CA ASN A 323 -2.12 19.75 -19.66
C ASN A 323 -2.42 18.56 -20.57
N THR A 324 -3.03 18.84 -21.73
CA THR A 324 -3.20 17.84 -22.77
C THR A 324 -2.25 18.10 -23.92
N GLN A 325 -1.53 17.07 -24.38
CA GLN A 325 -0.73 17.18 -25.59
C GLN A 325 -1.51 16.59 -26.76
N SER A 326 -2.03 17.46 -27.64
CA SER A 326 -2.48 17.01 -28.94
C SER A 326 -1.26 16.50 -29.71
N SER A 327 -1.22 15.22 -30.05
CA SER A 327 -0.27 14.73 -31.05
C SER A 327 -0.38 15.63 -32.29
N PRO A 328 0.70 16.23 -32.80
CA PRO A 328 0.61 16.99 -34.03
C PRO A 328 0.16 16.01 -35.12
N THR A 329 -1.06 16.18 -35.62
CA THR A 329 -1.51 15.54 -36.84
C THR A 329 -0.50 15.88 -37.93
N ILE A 330 0.28 14.87 -38.34
CA ILE A 330 1.21 14.92 -39.48
C ILE A 330 0.40 14.79 -40.77
#